data_AF-A0AAN6ZSA8-F1
#
_entry.id   AF-A0AAN6ZSA8-F1
#
_cell.length_a   1.000
_cell.length_b   1.000
_cell.length_c   1.000
_cell.angle_alpha   90.00
_cell.angle_beta   90.00
_cell.angle_gamma   90.00
#
_symmetry.space_group_name_H-M   'P 1'
#
loop_
_entity.id
_entity.type
_entity.pdbx_description
1 polymer ?
#
loop_
_entity_poly.entity_id
_entity_poly.type
_entity_poly.pdbx_seq_one_letter_code
_entity_poly.pdbx_strand_id
1 'polypeptide(L)'
;RTSQFTLGRQTVSASGTYAGEIHDNVLRLHIHRTTFDGFLHGILSHLPLLVLKLITPLFPRWTLPRTFILKKQKPDWDDEFENEKRMYTRLSAIQGSTIPVCFGETSLDGRRALVLSDVGRVTLCDKPALQRDRDDMGKMIDDAFWALAKFRVGYGDIKLDNFHLVRGPDGDRIMIVDLESVEELDPRRRPERATIYSADHLFRYWRDAVESDHREREEELGRRHAVRPNAEEIRRLAELTRAHHLANPS
;
A
#
# COMPACT_ATOMS: atom_id res chain seq x y z
N ARG A 1 -8.40 -8.36 15.96
CA ARG A 1 -8.39 -9.82 16.25
C ARG A 1 -6.96 -10.22 16.61
N THR A 2 -6.77 -11.11 17.58
CA THR A 2 -5.45 -11.70 17.85
C THR A 2 -5.30 -12.96 17.00
N SER A 3 -4.18 -13.07 16.30
CA SER A 3 -3.85 -14.20 15.42
C SER A 3 -2.48 -14.75 15.81
N GLN A 4 -2.35 -16.07 15.72
CA GLN A 4 -1.07 -16.77 15.89
C GLN A 4 -0.65 -17.34 14.54
N PHE A 5 0.62 -17.20 14.19
CA PHE A 5 1.19 -17.75 12.97
C PHE A 5 2.57 -18.33 13.28
N THR A 6 3.03 -19.25 12.43
CA THR A 6 4.28 -19.98 12.63
C THR A 6 5.32 -19.59 11.57
N LEU A 7 6.32 -18.82 11.96
CA LEU A 7 7.45 -18.47 11.09
C LEU A 7 8.69 -19.27 11.47
N GLY A 8 9.20 -20.07 10.53
CA GLY A 8 10.26 -21.03 10.81
C GLY A 8 9.79 -22.08 11.82
N ARG A 9 10.40 -22.08 13.01
CA ARG A 9 10.04 -23.01 14.12
C ARG A 9 9.36 -22.32 15.29
N GLN A 10 9.04 -21.03 15.19
CA GLN A 10 8.47 -20.26 16.29
C GLN A 10 7.06 -19.78 15.98
N THR A 11 6.18 -19.88 16.97
CA THR A 11 4.84 -19.29 16.94
C THR A 11 4.92 -17.84 17.42
N VAL A 12 4.39 -16.92 16.61
CA VAL A 12 4.32 -15.49 16.92
C VAL A 12 2.87 -15.10 17.09
N SER A 13 2.59 -14.42 18.21
CA SER A 13 1.30 -13.80 18.48
C SER A 13 1.31 -12.34 18.05
N ALA A 14 0.35 -11.97 17.21
CA ALA A 14 0.16 -10.59 16.76
C ALA A 14 -1.33 -10.24 16.73
N SER A 15 -1.65 -8.97 16.89
CA SER A 15 -3.02 -8.48 16.73
C SER A 15 -3.16 -7.65 15.47
N GLY A 16 -4.32 -7.70 14.82
CA GLY A 16 -4.50 -6.92 13.62
C GLY A 16 -5.89 -6.99 13.03
N THR A 17 -5.98 -6.40 11.84
CA THR A 17 -7.18 -6.26 11.02
C THR A 17 -6.84 -6.63 9.58
N TYR A 18 -7.86 -6.97 8.81
CA TYR A 18 -7.71 -7.07 7.36
C TYR A 18 -7.29 -5.71 6.79
N ALA A 19 -6.50 -5.74 5.72
CA ALA A 19 -5.91 -4.53 5.11
C ALA A 19 -6.93 -3.70 4.32
N GLY A 20 -8.18 -4.15 4.21
CA GLY A 20 -9.33 -3.45 3.64
C GLY A 20 -10.55 -4.37 3.59
N GLU A 21 -11.70 -3.86 3.15
CA GLU A 21 -12.90 -4.67 2.91
C GLU A 21 -12.77 -5.58 1.68
N ILE A 22 -11.87 -5.21 0.73
CA ILE A 22 -11.72 -5.87 -0.58
C ILE A 22 -10.65 -6.97 -0.57
N HIS A 23 -9.66 -6.92 0.33
CA HIS A 23 -8.54 -7.87 0.38
C HIS A 23 -8.60 -8.75 1.63
N ASP A 24 -9.53 -9.70 1.65
CA ASP A 24 -9.76 -10.66 2.76
C ASP A 24 -8.58 -11.64 2.98
N ASN A 25 -7.66 -11.72 2.03
CA ASN A 25 -6.45 -12.52 2.11
C ASN A 25 -5.26 -11.74 2.68
N VAL A 26 -5.35 -10.42 2.85
CA VAL A 26 -4.27 -9.56 3.35
C VAL A 26 -4.58 -9.09 4.77
N LEU A 27 -3.75 -9.47 5.74
CA LEU A 27 -3.86 -9.05 7.14
C LEU A 27 -2.70 -8.15 7.51
N ARG A 28 -3.01 -7.00 8.09
CA ARG A 28 -2.02 -6.14 8.74
C ARG A 28 -1.95 -6.47 10.21
N LEU A 29 -0.80 -6.95 10.65
CA LEU A 29 -0.58 -7.44 12.01
C LEU A 29 0.46 -6.60 12.75
N HIS A 30 0.28 -6.52 14.07
CA HIS A 30 1.11 -5.80 15.01
C HIS A 30 1.64 -6.77 16.08
N ILE A 31 2.97 -6.89 16.19
CA ILE A 31 3.61 -7.70 17.23
C ILE A 31 3.61 -6.94 18.54
N HIS A 32 3.12 -7.58 19.60
CA HIS A 32 3.24 -7.07 20.96
C HIS A 32 4.62 -7.45 21.53
N ARG A 33 5.46 -6.43 21.73
CA ARG A 33 6.82 -6.56 22.27
C ARG A 33 6.90 -6.09 23.71
N THR A 34 7.76 -6.75 24.48
CA THR A 34 8.24 -6.21 25.76
C THR A 34 9.34 -5.17 25.51
N THR A 35 9.71 -4.41 26.53
CA THR A 35 10.81 -3.42 26.45
C THR A 35 12.13 -4.07 26.01
N PHE A 36 12.43 -5.27 26.52
CA PHE A 36 13.63 -6.03 26.15
C PHE A 36 13.61 -6.45 24.67
N ASP A 37 12.47 -6.95 24.18
CA ASP A 37 12.33 -7.29 22.75
C ASP A 37 12.49 -6.06 21.85
N GLY A 38 12.03 -4.89 22.33
CA GLY A 38 12.19 -3.61 21.64
C GLY A 38 13.66 -3.21 21.50
N PHE A 39 14.44 -3.37 22.56
CA PHE A 39 15.89 -3.13 22.54
C PHE A 39 16.62 -4.05 21.54
N LEU A 40 16.37 -5.37 21.62
CA LEU A 40 16.98 -6.33 20.69
C LEU A 40 16.57 -6.05 19.25
N HIS A 41 15.29 -5.71 19.01
CA HIS A 41 14.84 -5.32 17.67
C HIS A 41 15.58 -4.09 17.15
N GLY A 42 15.78 -3.07 17.99
CA GLY A 42 16.52 -1.86 17.63
C GLY A 42 17.95 -2.17 17.18
N ILE A 43 18.63 -3.10 17.83
CA ILE A 43 19.97 -3.54 17.42
C ILE A 43 19.90 -4.32 16.09
N LEU A 44 19.01 -5.30 16.00
CA LEU A 44 18.94 -6.20 14.85
C LEU A 44 18.44 -5.51 13.59
N SER A 45 17.59 -4.49 13.69
CA SER A 45 17.04 -3.77 12.53
C SER A 45 18.08 -2.99 11.72
N HIS A 46 19.26 -2.74 12.29
CA HIS A 46 20.40 -2.14 11.60
C HIS A 46 21.23 -3.14 10.79
N LEU A 47 20.99 -4.44 10.93
CA LEU A 47 21.72 -5.44 10.17
C LEU A 47 21.31 -5.41 8.68
N PRO A 48 22.24 -5.76 7.76
CA PRO A 48 21.90 -5.90 6.35
C PRO A 48 20.74 -6.87 6.13
N LEU A 49 19.88 -6.58 5.13
CA LEU A 49 18.69 -7.40 4.83
C LEU A 49 19.01 -8.89 4.62
N LEU A 50 20.17 -9.21 4.05
CA LEU A 50 20.62 -10.60 3.89
C LEU A 50 20.79 -11.32 5.23
N VAL A 51 21.39 -10.64 6.22
CA VAL A 51 21.57 -11.19 7.56
C VAL A 51 20.21 -11.34 8.23
N LEU A 52 19.37 -10.31 8.18
CA LEU A 52 18.02 -10.35 8.73
C LEU A 52 17.23 -11.55 8.21
N LYS A 53 17.22 -11.77 6.89
CA LYS A 53 16.52 -12.92 6.27
C LYS A 53 17.00 -14.28 6.79
N LEU A 54 18.28 -14.43 7.11
CA LEU A 54 18.81 -15.69 7.66
C LEU A 54 18.39 -15.92 9.11
N ILE A 55 18.33 -14.87 9.92
CA ILE A 55 18.02 -14.98 11.35
C ILE A 55 16.51 -14.87 11.63
N THR A 56 15.71 -14.31 10.71
CA THR A 56 14.28 -14.12 10.91
C THR A 56 13.51 -15.41 11.19
N PRO A 57 13.75 -16.54 10.50
CA PRO A 57 13.11 -17.81 10.82
C PRO A 57 13.46 -18.36 12.21
N LEU A 58 14.60 -17.94 12.78
CA LEU A 58 15.08 -18.38 14.09
C LEU A 58 14.59 -17.48 15.22
N PHE A 59 14.53 -16.18 14.99
CA PHE A 59 14.17 -15.16 15.99
C PHE A 59 13.16 -14.16 15.43
N PRO A 60 11.97 -14.61 15.00
CA PRO A 60 11.01 -13.75 14.31
C PRO A 60 10.49 -12.62 15.22
N ARG A 61 10.39 -12.87 16.53
CA ARG A 61 9.94 -11.88 17.52
C ARG A 61 10.83 -10.63 17.56
N TRP A 62 12.14 -10.79 17.36
CA TRP A 62 13.11 -9.70 17.44
C TRP A 62 13.44 -9.09 16.07
N THR A 63 13.30 -9.87 15.00
CA THR A 63 13.75 -9.46 13.65
C THR A 63 12.64 -8.87 12.79
N LEU A 64 11.40 -9.33 12.94
CA LEU A 64 10.26 -8.77 12.19
C LEU A 64 10.06 -7.29 12.56
N PRO A 65 9.47 -6.45 11.71
CA PRO A 65 9.05 -5.12 12.12
C PRO A 65 7.87 -5.19 13.10
N ARG A 66 7.62 -4.09 13.85
CA ARG A 66 6.47 -4.01 14.77
C ARG A 66 5.14 -4.21 14.04
N THR A 67 5.06 -3.70 12.81
CA THR A 67 3.91 -3.86 11.93
C THR A 67 4.36 -4.55 10.65
N PHE A 68 3.60 -5.54 10.22
CA PHE A 68 3.89 -6.34 9.03
C PHE A 68 2.59 -6.80 8.38
N ILE A 69 2.70 -7.34 7.18
CA ILE A 69 1.58 -7.87 6.41
C ILE A 69 1.70 -9.39 6.33
N LEU A 70 0.59 -10.09 6.53
CA LEU A 70 0.41 -11.48 6.12
C LEU A 70 -0.47 -11.50 4.88
N LYS A 71 0.08 -11.95 3.75
CA LYS A 71 -0.69 -12.22 2.53
C LYS A 71 -0.95 -13.73 2.46
N LYS A 72 -2.18 -14.15 2.75
CA LYS A 72 -2.62 -15.55 2.65
C LYS A 72 -2.80 -15.94 1.19
N GLN A 73 -2.51 -17.21 0.92
CA GLN A 73 -2.88 -17.86 -0.33
C GLN A 73 -4.41 -17.86 -0.50
N LYS A 74 -4.86 -17.48 -1.71
CA LYS A 74 -6.27 -17.58 -2.12
C LYS A 74 -6.60 -19.05 -2.44
N PRO A 75 -7.84 -19.52 -2.24
CA PRO A 75 -8.22 -20.89 -2.63
C PRO A 75 -7.90 -21.15 -4.11
N ASP A 76 -7.30 -22.30 -4.41
CA ASP A 76 -6.99 -22.77 -5.77
C ASP A 76 -6.01 -21.89 -6.58
N TRP A 77 -5.19 -21.06 -5.89
CA TRP A 77 -4.19 -20.16 -6.49
C TRP A 77 -2.77 -20.55 -6.08
N ASP A 78 -2.44 -21.84 -6.18
CA ASP A 78 -1.13 -22.38 -5.81
C ASP A 78 -0.02 -21.85 -6.74
N ASP A 79 -0.29 -21.75 -8.04
CA ASP A 79 0.68 -21.32 -9.04
C ASP A 79 1.04 -19.83 -8.88
N GLU A 80 0.04 -18.99 -8.63
CA GLU A 80 0.21 -17.55 -8.36
C GLU A 80 0.98 -17.31 -7.06
N PHE A 81 0.70 -18.09 -6.02
CA PHE A 81 1.41 -18.00 -4.75
C PHE A 81 2.88 -18.43 -4.89
N GLU A 82 3.15 -19.53 -5.59
CA GLU A 82 4.52 -19.94 -5.91
C GLU A 82 5.24 -18.93 -6.80
N ASN A 83 4.54 -18.34 -7.77
CA ASN A 83 5.10 -17.28 -8.60
C ASN A 83 5.49 -16.07 -7.76
N GLU A 84 4.60 -15.57 -6.90
CA GLU A 84 4.87 -14.43 -6.03
C GLU A 84 6.10 -14.68 -5.14
N LYS A 85 6.18 -15.87 -4.51
CA LYS A 85 7.34 -16.28 -3.70
C LYS A 85 8.63 -16.33 -4.52
N ARG A 86 8.57 -16.87 -5.75
CA ARG A 86 9.71 -16.90 -6.68
C ARG A 86 10.15 -15.48 -7.05
N MET A 87 9.20 -14.58 -7.30
CA MET A 87 9.47 -13.18 -7.65
C MET A 87 10.12 -12.42 -6.50
N TYR A 88 9.68 -12.61 -5.26
CA TYR A 88 10.38 -12.05 -4.10
C TYR A 88 11.83 -12.55 -4.01
N THR A 89 12.08 -13.83 -4.30
CA THR A 89 13.44 -14.39 -4.29
C THR A 89 14.31 -13.76 -5.37
N ARG A 90 13.79 -13.68 -6.61
CA ARG A 90 14.48 -13.10 -7.77
C ARG A 90 14.78 -11.61 -7.58
N LEU A 91 13.82 -10.86 -7.06
CA LEU A 91 13.89 -9.41 -6.86
C LEU A 91 14.47 -9.03 -5.49
N SER A 92 15.23 -9.94 -4.87
CA SER A 92 15.78 -9.75 -3.52
C SER A 92 16.58 -8.46 -3.34
N ALA A 93 17.26 -7.98 -4.39
CA ALA A 93 18.09 -6.77 -4.36
C ALA A 93 17.29 -5.46 -4.36
N ILE A 94 16.00 -5.47 -4.73
CA ILE A 94 15.12 -4.29 -4.71
C ILE A 94 14.05 -4.35 -3.62
N GLN A 95 14.12 -5.35 -2.73
CA GLN A 95 13.27 -5.40 -1.55
C GLN A 95 13.60 -4.28 -0.56
N GLY A 96 12.57 -3.65 -0.01
CA GLY A 96 12.69 -2.51 0.89
C GLY A 96 12.90 -1.16 0.18
N SER A 97 13.18 -1.17 -1.13
CA SER A 97 13.27 0.04 -1.97
C SER A 97 12.08 0.14 -2.93
N THR A 98 11.95 -0.79 -3.86
CA THR A 98 10.89 -0.78 -4.88
C THR A 98 9.76 -1.76 -4.59
N ILE A 99 10.04 -2.87 -3.89
CA ILE A 99 9.02 -3.85 -3.49
C ILE A 99 9.10 -4.12 -1.98
N PRO A 100 8.05 -4.66 -1.34
CA PRO A 100 8.11 -5.06 0.06
C PRO A 100 9.25 -6.03 0.37
N VAL A 101 9.74 -5.98 1.61
CA VAL A 101 10.61 -7.05 2.12
C VAL A 101 9.76 -8.27 2.42
N CYS A 102 10.09 -9.40 1.80
CA CYS A 102 9.54 -10.70 2.16
C CYS A 102 10.45 -11.38 3.18
N PHE A 103 9.89 -11.62 4.37
CA PHE A 103 10.55 -12.28 5.49
C PHE A 103 10.45 -13.80 5.41
N GLY A 104 9.59 -14.32 4.54
CA GLY A 104 9.44 -15.74 4.28
C GLY A 104 7.98 -16.20 4.29
N GLU A 105 7.83 -17.52 4.24
CA GLU A 105 6.54 -18.20 4.25
C GLU A 105 6.17 -18.63 5.68
N THR A 106 4.88 -18.57 5.99
CA THR A 106 4.27 -19.03 7.25
C THR A 106 2.98 -19.80 6.94
N SER A 107 2.42 -20.45 7.96
CA SER A 107 1.02 -20.89 7.95
C SER A 107 0.17 -20.03 8.89
N LEU A 108 -1.05 -19.73 8.47
CA LEU A 108 -2.12 -19.12 9.27
C LEU A 108 -3.44 -19.83 8.97
N ASP A 109 -4.13 -20.32 10.01
CA ASP A 109 -5.39 -21.05 9.89
C ASP A 109 -5.33 -22.23 8.88
N GLY A 110 -4.20 -22.94 8.85
CA GLY A 110 -3.99 -24.08 7.95
C GLY A 110 -3.70 -23.72 6.49
N ARG A 111 -3.64 -22.43 6.14
CA ARG A 111 -3.27 -21.94 4.81
C ARG A 111 -1.88 -21.34 4.79
N ARG A 112 -1.22 -21.40 3.64
CA ARG A 112 0.08 -20.77 3.41
C ARG A 112 -0.08 -19.26 3.33
N ALA A 113 0.91 -18.52 3.80
CA ALA A 113 0.94 -17.07 3.73
C ALA A 113 2.37 -16.55 3.64
N LEU A 114 2.55 -15.39 3.02
CA LEU A 114 3.81 -14.66 3.00
C LEU A 114 3.82 -13.60 4.11
N VAL A 115 4.96 -13.49 4.80
CA VAL A 115 5.24 -12.44 5.78
C VAL A 115 5.97 -11.31 5.07
N LEU A 116 5.31 -10.17 4.89
CA LEU A 116 5.81 -9.03 4.14
C LEU A 116 5.97 -7.79 5.03
N SER A 117 6.90 -6.90 4.70
CA SER A 117 6.97 -5.59 5.34
C SER A 117 5.73 -4.76 5.01
N ASP A 118 5.23 -4.03 6.00
CA ASP A 118 4.19 -3.04 5.79
C ASP A 118 4.77 -1.81 5.05
N VAL A 119 4.19 -1.49 3.89
CA VAL A 119 4.59 -0.34 3.06
C VAL A 119 3.71 0.89 3.29
N GLY A 120 2.80 0.85 4.26
CA GLY A 120 1.88 1.95 4.53
C GLY A 120 0.56 1.81 3.76
N ARG A 121 -0.31 2.82 3.90
CA ARG A 121 -1.70 2.77 3.43
C ARG A 121 -2.03 3.74 2.30
N VAL A 122 -1.05 4.54 1.85
CA VAL A 122 -1.27 5.53 0.79
C VAL A 122 -0.96 4.85 -0.54
N THR A 123 -2.00 4.46 -1.24
CA THR A 123 -1.97 3.99 -2.63
C THR A 123 -1.97 5.17 -3.60
N LEU A 124 -1.77 4.91 -4.90
CA LEU A 124 -1.89 5.95 -5.92
C LEU A 124 -3.34 6.40 -6.18
N CYS A 125 -4.34 5.70 -5.62
CA CYS A 125 -5.74 6.14 -5.61
C CYS A 125 -6.02 7.21 -4.55
N ASP A 126 -5.16 7.34 -3.54
CA ASP A 126 -5.44 8.15 -2.37
C ASP A 126 -5.11 9.62 -2.59
N LYS A 127 -5.86 10.51 -1.92
CA LYS A 127 -5.69 11.97 -2.03
C LYS A 127 -4.24 12.47 -1.91
N PRO A 128 -3.40 11.98 -0.97
CA PRO A 128 -2.02 12.43 -0.89
C PRO A 128 -1.17 12.09 -2.13
N ALA A 129 -1.53 11.05 -2.88
CA ALA A 129 -0.88 10.70 -4.14
C ALA A 129 -1.47 11.48 -5.33
N LEU A 130 -2.78 11.75 -5.32
CA LEU A 130 -3.44 12.56 -6.37
C LEU A 130 -3.03 14.04 -6.32
N GLN A 131 -2.58 14.53 -5.16
CA GLN A 131 -2.10 15.91 -4.99
C GLN A 131 -0.62 16.10 -5.36
N ARG A 132 0.05 15.06 -5.86
CA ARG A 132 1.46 15.16 -6.24
C ARG A 132 1.65 15.90 -7.55
N ASP A 133 2.80 16.56 -7.63
CA ASP A 133 3.24 17.16 -8.88
C ASP A 133 3.39 16.09 -9.98
N ARG A 134 3.01 16.47 -11.19
CA ARG A 134 2.97 15.58 -12.34
C ARG A 134 4.34 15.07 -12.74
N ASP A 135 5.35 15.93 -12.73
CA ASP A 135 6.71 15.58 -13.14
C ASP A 135 7.37 14.69 -12.08
N ASP A 136 7.16 15.01 -10.79
CA ASP A 136 7.62 14.17 -9.68
C ASP A 136 6.97 12.77 -9.73
N MET A 137 5.66 12.70 -9.98
CA MET A 137 4.96 11.42 -10.11
C MET A 137 5.46 10.61 -11.30
N GLY A 138 5.61 11.24 -12.46
CA GLY A 138 6.15 10.59 -13.66
C GLY A 138 7.51 9.98 -13.40
N LYS A 139 8.41 10.76 -12.77
CA LYS A 139 9.75 10.28 -12.39
C LYS A 139 9.69 9.09 -11.42
N MET A 140 8.85 9.14 -10.38
CA MET A 140 8.72 8.03 -9.43
C MET A 140 8.20 6.74 -10.08
N ILE A 141 7.25 6.87 -11.02
CA ILE A 141 6.71 5.73 -11.78
C ILE A 141 7.81 5.12 -12.66
N ASP A 142 8.52 5.96 -13.40
CA ASP A 142 9.64 5.52 -14.24
C ASP A 142 10.70 4.80 -13.41
N ASP A 143 11.13 5.38 -12.29
CA ASP A 143 12.14 4.79 -11.40
C ASP A 143 11.71 3.40 -10.90
N ALA A 144 10.43 3.23 -10.53
CA ALA A 144 9.90 1.97 -10.04
C ALA A 144 9.90 0.88 -11.13
N PHE A 145 9.45 1.21 -12.35
CA PHE A 145 9.46 0.26 -13.46
C PHE A 145 10.87 -0.02 -13.98
N TRP A 146 11.77 0.97 -13.99
CA TRP A 146 13.18 0.78 -14.34
C TRP A 146 13.88 -0.16 -13.36
N ALA A 147 13.54 -0.10 -12.07
CA ALA A 147 14.05 -1.04 -11.08
C ALA A 147 13.63 -2.48 -11.41
N LEU A 148 12.40 -2.73 -11.85
CA LEU A 148 11.97 -4.05 -12.33
C LEU A 148 12.67 -4.47 -13.63
N ALA A 149 12.85 -3.52 -14.56
CA ALA A 149 13.48 -3.76 -15.87
C ALA A 149 14.88 -4.36 -15.75
N LYS A 150 15.66 -3.93 -14.75
CA LYS A 150 17.01 -4.45 -14.44
C LYS A 150 17.04 -5.96 -14.19
N PHE A 151 15.92 -6.53 -13.74
CA PHE A 151 15.76 -7.98 -13.51
C PHE A 151 15.03 -8.69 -14.66
N ARG A 152 14.73 -7.96 -15.74
CA ARG A 152 13.99 -8.44 -16.92
C ARG A 152 12.63 -9.03 -16.56
N VAL A 153 11.91 -8.38 -15.64
CA VAL A 153 10.53 -8.77 -15.30
C VAL A 153 9.55 -7.68 -15.72
N GLY A 154 8.36 -8.10 -16.15
CA GLY A 154 7.23 -7.23 -16.45
C GLY A 154 6.18 -7.34 -15.35
N TYR A 155 5.50 -6.24 -15.06
CA TYR A 155 4.41 -6.20 -14.10
C TYR A 155 3.08 -6.15 -14.85
N GLY A 156 2.26 -7.20 -14.71
CA GLY A 156 1.04 -7.40 -15.50
C GLY A 156 -0.20 -6.71 -14.95
N ASP A 157 -0.36 -6.65 -13.63
CA ASP A 157 -1.61 -6.17 -12.99
C ASP A 157 -1.58 -4.68 -12.65
N ILE A 158 -1.48 -3.83 -13.67
CA ILE A 158 -1.39 -2.37 -13.50
C ILE A 158 -2.72 -1.81 -13.00
N LYS A 159 -2.81 -1.62 -11.68
CA LYS A 159 -3.90 -0.95 -10.97
C LYS A 159 -3.32 -0.02 -9.91
N LEU A 160 -3.92 1.15 -9.71
CA LEU A 160 -3.39 2.19 -8.82
C LEU A 160 -3.27 1.76 -7.34
N ASP A 161 -4.07 0.79 -6.90
CA ASP A 161 -4.04 0.19 -5.56
C ASP A 161 -2.82 -0.74 -5.34
N ASN A 162 -2.22 -1.28 -6.40
CA ASN A 162 -0.98 -2.07 -6.33
C ASN A 162 0.29 -1.21 -6.21
N PHE A 163 0.17 0.13 -6.25
CA PHE A 163 1.29 1.06 -6.15
C PHE A 163 1.08 1.96 -4.94
N HIS A 164 2.07 1.95 -4.04
CA HIS A 164 2.03 2.72 -2.81
C HIS A 164 3.03 3.86 -2.85
N LEU A 165 2.57 5.06 -2.48
CA LEU A 165 3.45 6.20 -2.25
C LEU A 165 4.02 6.10 -0.84
N VAL A 166 5.34 5.94 -0.74
CA VAL A 166 6.04 5.73 0.52
C VAL A 166 7.17 6.73 0.71
N ARG A 167 7.40 7.12 1.97
CA ARG A 167 8.54 7.97 2.31
C ARG A 167 9.77 7.11 2.57
N GLY A 168 10.80 7.34 1.77
CA GLY A 168 12.11 6.72 1.90
C GLY A 168 13.16 7.60 2.59
N PRO A 169 14.36 7.06 2.83
CA PRO A 169 15.52 7.83 3.28
C PRO A 169 15.88 8.96 2.31
N ASP A 170 15.79 8.68 1.00
CA ASP A 170 16.18 9.58 -0.09
C ASP A 170 15.01 10.41 -0.64
N GLY A 171 13.87 10.41 0.06
CA GLY A 171 12.64 11.06 -0.38
C GLY A 171 11.51 10.07 -0.70
N ASP A 172 10.42 10.61 -1.26
CA ASP A 172 9.25 9.81 -1.61
C ASP A 172 9.54 8.92 -2.82
N ARG A 173 8.91 7.75 -2.85
CA ARG A 173 9.06 6.77 -3.93
C ARG A 173 7.80 5.92 -4.06
N ILE A 174 7.71 5.18 -5.15
CA ILE A 174 6.67 4.18 -5.36
C ILE A 174 7.17 2.80 -4.94
N MET A 175 6.37 2.12 -4.13
CA MET A 175 6.52 0.69 -3.85
C MET A 175 5.43 -0.11 -4.57
N ILE A 176 5.85 -1.15 -5.27
CA ILE A 176 4.98 -2.05 -6.02
C ILE A 176 4.67 -3.25 -5.13
N VAL A 177 3.38 -3.50 -4.88
CA VAL A 177 2.91 -4.66 -4.12
C VAL A 177 2.31 -5.70 -5.08
N ASP A 178 1.86 -6.82 -4.52
CA ASP A 178 1.19 -7.90 -5.25
C ASP A 178 1.99 -8.42 -6.47
N LEU A 179 2.95 -9.31 -6.23
CA LEU A 179 3.86 -9.77 -7.30
C LEU A 179 3.36 -11.05 -7.99
N GLU A 180 2.10 -11.44 -7.77
CA GLU A 180 1.55 -12.71 -8.26
C GLU A 180 1.40 -12.75 -9.78
N SER A 181 1.23 -11.58 -10.41
CA SER A 181 1.13 -11.39 -11.87
C SER A 181 2.45 -10.97 -12.55
N VAL A 182 3.57 -10.97 -11.81
CA VAL A 182 4.86 -10.60 -12.38
C VAL A 182 5.41 -11.75 -13.22
N GLU A 183 5.82 -11.42 -14.44
CA GLU A 183 6.30 -12.38 -15.42
C GLU A 183 7.73 -12.07 -15.85
N GLU A 184 8.49 -13.13 -16.16
CA GLU A 184 9.80 -12.97 -16.77
C GLU A 184 9.64 -12.56 -18.24
N LEU A 185 10.34 -11.50 -18.63
CA LEU A 185 10.32 -11.04 -20.02
C LEU A 185 11.17 -11.97 -20.87
N ASP A 186 10.64 -12.32 -22.05
CA ASP A 186 11.38 -13.04 -23.09
C ASP A 186 12.79 -12.41 -23.26
N PRO A 187 13.88 -13.21 -23.18
CA PRO A 187 15.24 -12.73 -23.39
C PRO A 187 15.44 -11.95 -24.69
N ARG A 188 14.63 -12.21 -25.72
CA ARG A 188 14.66 -11.52 -27.02
C ARG A 188 13.95 -10.17 -27.00
N ARG A 189 13.08 -9.90 -26.02
CA ARG A 189 12.43 -8.60 -25.86
C ARG A 189 13.38 -7.61 -25.20
N ARG A 190 13.30 -6.35 -25.64
CA ARG A 190 13.98 -5.23 -24.99
C ARG A 190 13.20 -4.85 -23.73
N PRO A 191 13.74 -5.06 -22.51
CA PRO A 191 13.00 -4.80 -21.28
C PRO A 191 12.53 -3.36 -21.17
N GLU A 192 13.29 -2.41 -21.75
CA GLU A 192 12.98 -0.99 -21.78
C GLU A 192 11.62 -0.71 -22.43
N ARG A 193 11.25 -1.45 -23.48
CA ARG A 193 9.95 -1.26 -24.15
C ARG A 193 8.77 -1.72 -23.29
N ALA A 194 8.92 -2.83 -22.57
CA ALA A 194 7.88 -3.32 -21.66
C ALA A 194 7.71 -2.35 -20.49
N THR A 195 8.82 -1.87 -19.93
CA THR A 195 8.89 -0.86 -18.88
C THR A 195 8.19 0.44 -19.28
N ILE A 196 8.53 1.02 -20.43
CA ILE A 196 7.93 2.29 -20.89
C ILE A 196 6.42 2.14 -21.06
N TYR A 197 5.96 1.04 -21.67
CA TYR A 197 4.53 0.82 -21.85
C TYR A 197 3.78 0.72 -20.51
N SER A 198 4.34 -0.03 -19.55
CA SER A 198 3.73 -0.18 -18.23
C SER A 198 3.75 1.12 -17.41
N ALA A 199 4.85 1.87 -17.47
CA ALA A 199 4.98 3.17 -16.83
C ALA A 199 3.98 4.19 -17.40
N ASP A 200 3.92 4.31 -18.74
CA ASP A 200 2.94 5.16 -19.43
C ASP A 200 1.51 4.78 -19.07
N HIS A 201 1.22 3.48 -18.97
CA HIS A 201 -0.11 3.01 -18.63
C HIS A 201 -0.51 3.39 -17.20
N LEU A 202 0.37 3.17 -16.22
CA LEU A 202 0.12 3.58 -14.84
C LEU A 202 -0.03 5.10 -14.71
N PHE A 203 0.84 5.85 -15.39
CA PHE A 203 0.80 7.31 -15.36
C PHE A 203 -0.50 7.87 -15.95
N ARG A 204 -1.02 7.27 -17.03
CA ARG A 204 -2.35 7.60 -17.57
C ARG A 204 -3.45 7.34 -16.56
N TYR A 205 -3.46 6.16 -15.92
CA TYR A 205 -4.46 5.85 -14.89
C TYR A 205 -4.43 6.83 -13.73
N TRP A 206 -3.23 7.18 -13.25
CA TRP A 206 -3.09 8.16 -12.19
C TRP A 206 -3.60 9.53 -12.62
N ARG A 207 -3.25 10.00 -13.82
CA ARG A 207 -3.73 11.29 -14.34
C ARG A 207 -5.26 11.31 -14.47
N ASP A 208 -5.85 10.25 -15.00
CA ASP A 208 -7.31 10.18 -15.16
C ASP A 208 -8.03 10.15 -13.79
N ALA A 209 -7.40 9.57 -12.77
CA ALA A 209 -7.87 9.63 -11.38
C ALA A 209 -7.76 11.05 -10.79
N VAL A 210 -6.66 11.76 -11.05
CA VAL A 210 -6.48 13.17 -10.65
C VAL A 210 -7.58 14.05 -11.26
N GLU A 211 -7.82 13.93 -12.57
CA GLU A 211 -8.89 14.67 -13.25
C GLU A 211 -10.28 14.36 -12.68
N SER A 212 -10.52 13.10 -12.30
CA SER A 212 -11.79 12.70 -11.70
C SER A 212 -11.99 13.28 -10.30
N ASP A 213 -10.97 13.25 -9.43
CA ASP A 213 -11.01 13.90 -8.11
C ASP A 213 -11.18 15.43 -8.23
N HIS A 214 -10.58 16.06 -9.24
CA HIS A 214 -10.82 17.49 -9.52
C HIS A 214 -12.28 17.77 -9.88
N ARG A 215 -12.87 17.01 -10.81
CA ARG A 215 -14.28 17.15 -11.19
C ARG A 215 -15.22 16.96 -10.00
N GLU A 216 -15.01 15.93 -9.19
CA GLU A 216 -15.83 15.66 -8.00
C GLU A 216 -15.77 16.80 -6.99
N ARG A 217 -14.59 17.40 -6.78
CA ARG A 217 -14.43 18.57 -5.88
C ARG A 217 -15.16 19.80 -6.41
N GLU A 218 -15.11 20.07 -7.70
CA GLU A 218 -15.83 21.17 -8.32
C GLU A 218 -17.35 20.99 -8.19
N GLU A 219 -17.85 19.77 -8.42
CA GLU A 219 -19.26 19.44 -8.21
C GLU A 219 -19.69 19.58 -6.75
N GLU A 220 -18.88 19.09 -5.80
CA GLU A 220 -19.15 19.21 -4.37
C GLU A 220 -19.17 20.68 -3.94
N LEU A 221 -18.23 21.48 -4.45
CA LEU A 221 -18.17 22.91 -4.22
C LEU A 221 -19.42 23.60 -4.78
N GLY A 222 -19.83 23.25 -6.01
CA GLY A 222 -21.06 23.75 -6.63
C GLY A 222 -22.31 23.41 -5.82
N ARG A 223 -22.44 22.16 -5.35
CA ARG A 223 -23.54 21.73 -4.47
C ARG A 223 -23.56 22.50 -3.15
N ARG A 224 -22.40 22.70 -2.52
CA ARG A 224 -22.29 23.50 -1.28
C ARG A 224 -22.68 24.96 -1.48
N HIS A 225 -22.36 25.55 -2.63
CA HIS A 225 -22.80 26.91 -2.96
C HIS A 225 -24.30 26.99 -3.26
N ALA A 226 -24.87 25.97 -3.91
CA ALA A 226 -26.31 25.91 -4.20
C ALA A 226 -27.18 25.70 -2.93
N VAL A 227 -26.64 25.06 -1.89
CA VAL A 227 -27.33 24.81 -0.61
C VAL A 227 -27.19 25.98 0.37
N ARG A 228 -26.28 26.94 0.12
CA ARG A 228 -26.21 28.16 0.96
C ARG A 228 -27.44 29.03 0.65
N PRO A 229 -28.30 29.32 1.65
CA PRO A 229 -29.44 30.19 1.43
C PRO A 229 -28.94 31.53 0.92
N ASN A 230 -29.60 32.04 -0.12
CA ASN A 230 -29.18 33.32 -0.68
C ASN A 230 -29.41 34.44 0.36
N ALA A 231 -28.75 35.60 0.18
CA ALA A 231 -28.85 36.70 1.15
C ALA A 231 -30.31 37.17 1.39
N GLU A 232 -31.20 36.97 0.42
CA GLU A 232 -32.62 37.29 0.51
C GLU A 232 -33.40 36.28 1.37
N GLU A 233 -33.10 34.98 1.26
CA GLU A 233 -33.67 33.92 2.10
C GLU A 233 -33.22 34.04 3.56
N ILE A 234 -31.94 34.37 3.80
CA ILE A 234 -31.43 34.66 5.14
C ILE A 234 -32.16 35.87 5.73
N ARG A 235 -32.41 36.91 4.92
CA ARG A 235 -33.15 38.10 5.35
C ARG A 235 -34.62 37.79 5.66
N ARG A 236 -35.30 37.01 4.81
CA ARG A 236 -36.69 36.56 5.05
C ARG A 236 -36.81 35.69 6.29
N LEU A 237 -35.87 34.77 6.52
CA LEU A 237 -35.83 33.97 7.74
C LEU A 237 -35.64 34.85 8.98
N ALA A 238 -34.71 35.82 8.93
CA ALA A 238 -34.48 36.75 10.03
C ALA A 238 -35.70 37.66 10.32
N GLU A 239 -36.44 38.06 9.29
CA GLU A 239 -37.68 38.84 9.42
C GLU A 239 -38.82 37.98 10.02
N LEU A 240 -38.96 36.71 9.59
CA LEU A 240 -39.92 35.75 10.16
C LEU A 240 -39.63 35.43 11.62
N THR A 241 -38.36 35.21 11.99
CA THR A 241 -37.98 34.97 13.39
C THR A 241 -38.27 36.19 14.27
N ARG A 242 -38.01 37.41 13.80
CA ARG A 242 -38.37 38.64 14.52
C ARG A 242 -39.87 38.81 14.68
N ALA A 243 -40.65 38.56 13.63
CA ALA A 243 -42.11 38.63 13.68
C ALA A 243 -42.69 37.61 14.68
N HIS A 244 -42.13 36.40 14.74
CA HIS A 244 -42.56 35.38 15.70
C HIS A 244 -42.26 35.77 17.16
N HIS A 245 -41.09 36.36 17.42
CA HIS A 245 -40.73 36.86 18.75
C HIS A 245 -41.62 38.02 19.23
N LEU A 246 -42.06 38.88 18.30
CA LEU A 246 -42.98 39.98 18.61
C LEU A 246 -44.43 39.51 18.80
N ALA A 247 -44.82 38.40 18.16
CA ALA A 247 -46.16 37.83 18.28
C ALA A 247 -46.36 36.98 19.54
N ASN A 248 -45.27 36.43 20.10
CA ASN A 248 -45.28 35.65 21.35
C ASN A 248 -44.25 36.22 22.36
N PRO A 249 -44.48 37.43 22.91
CA PRO A 249 -43.67 37.92 24.01
C PRO A 249 -43.90 37.02 25.23
N SER A 250 -42.80 36.59 25.85
CA SER A 250 -42.80 35.81 27.09
C SER A 250 -43.47 36.56 28.23
#